data_AF-A0A929AY49-F1
#
_entry.id   AF-A0A929AY49-F1
#
_cell.length_a   1.000
_cell.length_b   1.000
_cell.length_c   1.000
_cell.angle_alpha   90.00
_cell.angle_beta   90.00
_cell.angle_gamma   90.00
#
_symmetry.space_group_name_H-M   'P 1'
#
loop_
_entity.id
_entity.type
_entity.pdbx_description
1 polymer ?
#
loop_
_entity_poly.entity_id
_entity_poly.type
_entity_poly.pdbx_seq_one_letter_code
_entity_poly.pdbx_strand_id
1 'polypeptide(L)'
;MNKLEEIQQIASKITLRLDNPQSVKLQLKQIGLAQKQLRGIKKELNAVICNINQQATQSGTDSFVSVGLDIFGKHKWAGRVRAETRRAIEREKKSARQPYLELKEVIDKLILEGDRLKLMAEEYLINS
;
A
#
# COMPACT_ATOMS: atom_id res chain seq x y z
N MET A 1 -6.09 -0.87 16.67
CA MET A 1 -6.91 -0.12 15.70
C MET A 1 -6.64 -0.65 14.31
N ASN A 2 -7.69 -0.91 13.54
CA ASN A 2 -7.56 -1.42 12.19
C ASN A 2 -7.03 -0.29 11.27
N LYS A 3 -6.04 -0.57 10.41
CA LYS A 3 -5.48 0.46 9.51
C LYS A 3 -6.55 1.10 8.61
N LEU A 4 -7.60 0.35 8.29
CA LEU A 4 -8.74 0.88 7.55
C LEU A 4 -9.51 1.96 8.34
N GLU A 5 -9.74 1.74 9.63
CA GLU A 5 -10.42 2.70 10.51
C GLU A 5 -9.60 3.99 10.64
N GLU A 6 -8.29 3.86 10.81
CA GLU A 6 -7.37 5.01 10.87
C GLU A 6 -7.43 5.84 9.58
N ILE A 7 -7.41 5.19 8.42
CA ILE A 7 -7.55 5.85 7.11
C ILE A 7 -8.90 6.56 7.00
N GLN A 8 -10.00 5.92 7.42
CA GLN A 8 -11.34 6.52 7.40
C GLN A 8 -11.45 7.75 8.30
N GLN A 9 -10.87 7.70 9.51
CA GLN A 9 -10.84 8.84 10.43
C GLN A 9 -10.01 10.02 9.90
N ILE A 10 -8.96 9.75 9.12
CA ILE A 10 -8.19 10.81 8.46
C ILE A 10 -8.97 11.34 7.25
N ALA A 11 -9.62 10.46 6.49
CA ALA A 11 -10.42 10.81 5.32
C ALA A 11 -11.57 11.77 5.68
N SER A 12 -12.18 11.64 6.84
CA SER A 12 -13.25 12.54 7.28
C SER A 12 -12.78 13.99 7.49
N LYS A 13 -11.47 14.24 7.55
CA LYS A 13 -10.87 15.59 7.63
C LYS A 13 -10.60 16.18 6.25
N ILE A 14 -10.72 15.40 5.17
CA ILE A 14 -10.59 15.85 3.78
C ILE A 14 -11.96 16.32 3.32
N THR A 15 -12.36 17.50 3.79
CA THR A 15 -13.63 18.12 3.41
C THR A 15 -13.41 19.60 3.12
N LEU A 16 -14.21 20.14 2.21
CA LEU A 16 -14.18 21.54 1.84
C LEU A 16 -15.60 22.12 1.81
N ARG A 17 -15.76 23.29 2.42
CA ARG A 17 -16.95 24.14 2.35
C ARG A 17 -16.49 25.54 1.99
N LEU A 18 -17.05 26.09 0.91
CA LEU A 18 -16.76 27.43 0.40
C LEU A 18 -17.67 28.46 1.08
N ASP A 19 -17.38 28.75 2.34
CA ASP A 19 -18.18 29.64 3.19
C ASP A 19 -17.60 31.06 3.29
N ASN A 20 -16.41 31.20 3.86
CA ASN A 20 -15.70 32.47 3.96
C ASN A 20 -14.18 32.25 3.83
N PRO A 21 -13.41 33.27 3.40
CA PRO A 21 -11.98 33.10 3.12
C PRO A 21 -11.14 32.60 4.30
N GLN A 22 -11.49 32.97 5.54
CA GLN A 22 -10.73 32.55 6.72
C GLN A 22 -10.97 31.07 7.03
N SER A 23 -12.22 30.62 7.00
CA SER A 23 -12.60 29.22 7.18
C SER A 23 -12.00 28.33 6.09
N VAL A 24 -12.07 28.74 4.83
CA VAL A 24 -11.45 28.00 3.70
C VAL A 24 -9.94 27.83 3.91
N LYS A 25 -9.23 28.88 4.35
CA LYS A 25 -7.80 28.80 4.69
C LYS A 25 -7.51 27.80 5.83
N LEU A 26 -8.39 27.70 6.82
CA LEU A 26 -8.24 26.71 7.90
C LEU A 26 -8.48 25.28 7.40
N GLN A 27 -9.50 25.08 6.57
CA GLN A 27 -9.81 23.79 5.96
C GLN A 27 -8.66 23.30 5.05
N LEU A 28 -8.04 24.19 4.27
CA LEU A 28 -6.83 23.90 3.49
C LEU A 28 -5.69 23.33 4.34
N LYS A 29 -5.44 23.92 5.52
CA LYS A 29 -4.43 23.43 6.46
C LYS A 29 -4.78 22.04 6.99
N GLN A 30 -6.06 21.79 7.30
CA GLN A 30 -6.54 20.49 7.77
C GLN A 30 -6.40 19.41 6.69
N ILE A 31 -6.78 19.70 5.44
CA ILE A 31 -6.58 18.82 4.29
C ILE A 31 -5.09 18.50 4.13
N GLY A 32 -4.22 19.51 4.20
CA GLY A 32 -2.77 19.32 4.12
C GLY A 32 -2.21 18.43 5.23
N LEU A 33 -2.70 18.57 6.47
CA LEU A 33 -2.32 17.71 7.58
C LEU A 33 -2.80 16.27 7.38
N ALA A 34 -4.05 16.08 6.96
CA ALA A 34 -4.62 14.76 6.66
C ALA A 34 -3.81 14.04 5.56
N GLN A 35 -3.46 14.74 4.48
CA GLN A 35 -2.61 14.18 3.42
C GLN A 35 -1.22 13.76 3.93
N LYS A 36 -0.60 14.53 4.85
CA LYS A 36 0.67 14.14 5.47
C LYS A 36 0.54 12.86 6.28
N GLN A 37 -0.53 12.72 7.06
CA GLN A 37 -0.83 11.51 7.83
C GLN A 37 -1.02 10.29 6.91
N LEU A 38 -1.83 10.43 5.86
CA LEU A 38 -2.05 9.39 4.86
C LEU A 38 -0.73 8.96 4.17
N ARG A 39 0.16 9.91 3.83
CA ARG A 39 1.49 9.60 3.29
C ARG A 39 2.37 8.86 4.29
N GLY A 40 2.23 9.14 5.59
CA GLY A 40 2.88 8.38 6.66
C GLY A 40 2.44 6.91 6.65
N ILE A 41 1.13 6.68 6.69
CA ILE A 41 0.55 5.32 6.62
C ILE A 41 0.98 4.60 5.34
N LYS A 42 0.98 5.30 4.18
CA LYS A 42 1.45 4.74 2.91
C LYS A 42 2.89 4.22 2.98
N LYS A 43 3.78 4.93 3.70
CA LYS A 43 5.17 4.50 3.90
C LYS A 43 5.25 3.25 4.77
N GLU A 44 4.46 3.17 5.84
CA GLU A 44 4.36 1.99 6.69
C GLU A 44 3.87 0.76 5.89
N LEU A 45 2.82 0.91 5.09
CA LEU A 45 2.31 -0.16 4.22
C LEU A 45 3.38 -0.64 3.23
N ASN A 46 4.14 0.29 2.63
CA ASN A 46 5.25 -0.07 1.75
C ASN A 46 6.33 -0.88 2.50
N ALA A 47 6.67 -0.51 3.74
CA ALA A 47 7.64 -1.25 4.53
C ALA A 47 7.17 -2.68 4.82
N VAL A 48 5.88 -2.87 5.13
CA VAL A 48 5.27 -4.19 5.31
C VAL A 48 5.34 -5.01 4.02
N ILE A 49 4.98 -4.43 2.87
CA ILE A 49 5.09 -5.11 1.57
C ILE A 49 6.53 -5.53 1.27
N CYS A 50 7.51 -4.65 1.54
CA CYS A 50 8.93 -4.97 1.38
C CYS A 50 9.35 -6.15 2.26
N ASN A 51 8.92 -6.18 3.52
CA ASN A 51 9.22 -7.27 4.45
C ASN A 51 8.62 -8.61 3.96
N ILE A 52 7.36 -8.63 3.51
CA ILE A 52 6.71 -9.82 2.93
C ILE A 52 7.52 -10.35 1.74
N ASN A 53 8.00 -9.45 0.86
CA ASN A 53 8.82 -9.84 -0.29
C ASN A 53 10.20 -10.40 0.14
N GLN A 54 10.80 -9.88 1.20
CA GLN A 54 12.11 -10.32 1.73
C GLN A 54 12.03 -11.67 2.44
N GLN A 55 11.07 -11.86 3.35
CA GLN A 55 10.86 -13.15 4.05
C GLN A 55 10.65 -14.29 3.05
N ALA A 56 9.82 -14.07 2.04
CA ALA A 56 9.54 -15.06 1.03
C ALA A 56 10.68 -15.22 -0.01
N THR A 57 11.75 -14.43 0.07
CA THR A 57 13.02 -14.66 -0.64
C THR A 57 13.96 -15.53 0.20
N GLN A 58 14.02 -15.31 1.52
CA GLN A 58 14.83 -16.12 2.44
C GLN A 58 14.32 -17.58 2.58
N SER A 59 13.00 -17.80 2.64
CA SER A 59 12.44 -19.16 2.65
C SER A 59 12.76 -19.98 1.40
N GLY A 60 13.06 -19.31 0.27
CA GLY A 60 13.49 -19.97 -0.96
C GLY A 60 14.95 -20.43 -0.91
N THR A 61 15.78 -19.81 -0.08
CA THR A 61 17.21 -20.14 0.06
C THR A 61 17.42 -21.27 1.08
N ASP A 62 16.64 -21.29 2.16
CA ASP A 62 16.73 -22.32 3.22
C ASP A 62 16.15 -23.68 2.81
N SER A 63 15.29 -23.73 1.76
CA SER A 63 14.72 -24.99 1.26
C SER A 63 15.68 -25.81 0.37
N PHE A 64 16.87 -25.31 0.03
CA PHE A 64 17.82 -26.04 -0.82
C PHE A 64 18.64 -27.11 -0.07
N VAL A 65 18.50 -27.24 1.26
CA VAL A 65 19.40 -28.07 2.08
C VAL A 65 18.88 -29.49 2.35
N SER A 66 17.64 -29.85 2.02
CA SER A 66 17.11 -31.18 2.38
C SER A 66 16.45 -31.91 1.21
N VAL A 67 17.26 -32.32 0.22
CA VAL A 67 16.90 -33.51 -0.56
C VAL A 67 18.17 -34.25 -1.01
N GLY A 68 18.64 -35.15 -0.16
CA GLY A 68 19.41 -36.31 -0.61
C GLY A 68 18.48 -37.20 -1.45
N LEU A 69 18.47 -37.00 -2.76
CA LEU A 69 17.84 -37.91 -3.71
C LEU A 69 18.80 -38.13 -4.88
N ASP A 70 19.60 -39.17 -4.70
CA ASP A 70 20.10 -40.11 -5.70
C ASP A 70 19.94 -39.68 -7.17
N ILE A 71 21.05 -39.13 -7.64
CA ILE A 71 21.76 -39.38 -8.90
C ILE A 71 21.09 -40.45 -9.82
N PHE A 72 20.85 -40.05 -11.07
CA PHE A 72 20.43 -40.84 -12.25
C PHE A 72 18.92 -41.06 -12.48
N GLY A 73 18.21 -40.02 -12.98
CA GLY A 73 16.92 -40.19 -13.70
C GLY A 73 15.88 -39.07 -13.51
N LYS A 74 15.94 -38.32 -12.42
CA LYS A 74 14.86 -37.39 -11.99
C LYS A 74 15.03 -35.92 -12.42
N HIS A 75 15.96 -35.60 -13.33
CA HIS A 75 16.30 -34.19 -13.63
C HIS A 75 15.13 -33.36 -14.19
N LYS A 76 14.27 -33.96 -15.04
CA LYS A 76 13.05 -33.30 -15.56
C LYS A 76 11.94 -33.16 -14.51
N TRP A 77 11.82 -34.15 -13.61
CA TRP A 77 10.84 -34.12 -12.52
C TRP A 77 11.23 -33.12 -11.43
N ALA A 78 12.51 -33.07 -11.06
CA ALA A 78 13.04 -32.07 -10.14
C ALA A 78 12.83 -30.64 -10.67
N GLY A 79 12.98 -30.42 -11.98
CA GLY A 79 12.66 -29.14 -12.62
C GLY A 79 11.17 -28.78 -12.53
N ARG A 80 10.27 -29.73 -12.77
CA ARG A 80 8.81 -29.52 -12.66
C ARG A 80 8.39 -29.22 -11.23
N VAL A 81 8.87 -29.99 -10.25
CA VAL A 81 8.57 -29.79 -8.82
C VAL A 81 9.10 -28.44 -8.33
N ARG A 82 10.32 -28.04 -8.73
CA ARG A 82 10.87 -26.69 -8.45
C ARG A 82 10.05 -25.57 -9.08
N ALA A 83 9.55 -25.76 -10.30
CA ALA A 83 8.72 -24.77 -10.97
C ALA A 83 7.33 -24.65 -10.31
N GLU A 84 6.74 -25.76 -9.88
CA GLU A 84 5.46 -25.78 -9.17
C GLU A 84 5.56 -25.16 -7.77
N THR A 85 6.59 -25.51 -7.01
CA THR A 85 6.87 -24.87 -5.70
C THR A 85 7.12 -23.38 -5.84
N ARG A 86 7.92 -22.95 -6.83
CA ARG A 86 8.12 -21.51 -7.10
C ARG A 86 6.81 -20.79 -7.43
N ARG A 87 5.94 -21.38 -8.25
CA ARG A 87 4.62 -20.81 -8.57
C ARG A 87 3.70 -20.75 -7.36
N ALA A 88 3.72 -21.76 -6.50
CA ALA A 88 2.93 -21.76 -5.27
C ALA A 88 3.38 -20.63 -4.34
N ILE A 89 4.69 -20.50 -4.10
CA ILE A 89 5.30 -19.42 -3.31
C ILE A 89 4.96 -18.05 -3.93
N GLU A 90 5.02 -17.90 -5.25
CA GLU A 90 4.66 -16.64 -5.92
C GLU A 90 3.17 -16.27 -5.78
N ARG A 91 2.25 -17.25 -5.77
CA ARG A 91 0.83 -16.99 -5.53
C ARG A 91 0.59 -16.57 -4.08
N GLU A 92 1.22 -17.24 -3.14
CA GLU A 92 1.15 -16.91 -1.72
C GLU A 92 1.71 -15.50 -1.44
N LYS A 93 2.83 -15.13 -2.09
CA LYS A 93 3.36 -13.75 -2.08
C LYS A 93 2.34 -12.73 -2.54
N LYS A 94 1.65 -13.02 -3.66
CA LYS A 94 0.65 -12.12 -4.23
C LYS A 94 -0.55 -11.97 -3.29
N SER A 95 -1.07 -13.06 -2.73
CA SER A 95 -2.20 -12.98 -1.80
C SER A 95 -1.83 -12.25 -0.51
N ALA A 96 -0.64 -12.48 0.05
CA ALA A 96 -0.21 -11.85 1.31
C ALA A 96 -0.05 -10.33 1.19
N ARG A 97 0.44 -9.82 0.05
CA ARG A 97 0.63 -8.37 -0.16
C ARG A 97 -0.62 -7.64 -0.67
N GLN A 98 -1.57 -8.37 -1.26
CA GLN A 98 -2.78 -7.82 -1.88
C GLN A 98 -3.55 -6.83 -0.98
N PRO A 99 -3.87 -7.15 0.29
CA PRO A 99 -4.64 -6.22 1.14
C PRO A 99 -3.91 -4.89 1.38
N TYR A 100 -2.57 -4.90 1.45
CA TYR A 100 -1.79 -3.68 1.63
C TYR A 100 -1.73 -2.83 0.36
N LEU A 101 -1.78 -3.45 -0.82
CA LEU A 101 -1.86 -2.74 -2.10
C LEU A 101 -3.21 -2.04 -2.27
N GLU A 102 -4.30 -2.69 -1.88
CA GLU A 102 -5.65 -2.11 -1.93
C GLU A 102 -5.76 -0.89 -1.00
N LEU A 103 -5.25 -1.00 0.24
CA LEU A 103 -5.20 0.15 1.16
C LEU A 103 -4.35 1.30 0.60
N LYS A 104 -3.25 0.99 -0.08
CA LYS A 104 -2.39 1.99 -0.72
C LYS A 104 -3.13 2.72 -1.84
N GLU A 105 -3.93 2.00 -2.64
CA GLU A 105 -4.76 2.60 -3.69
C GLU A 105 -5.83 3.53 -3.11
N VAL A 106 -6.49 3.11 -2.02
CA VAL A 106 -7.46 3.95 -1.30
C VAL A 106 -6.80 5.25 -0.81
N ILE A 107 -5.62 5.15 -0.20
CA ILE A 107 -4.84 6.32 0.23
C ILE A 107 -4.53 7.25 -0.95
N ASP A 108 -4.13 6.70 -2.10
CA ASP A 108 -3.79 7.49 -3.27
C ASP A 108 -5.00 8.25 -3.82
N LYS A 109 -6.18 7.61 -3.87
CA LYS A 109 -7.44 8.27 -4.23
C LYS A 109 -7.78 9.42 -3.27
N LEU A 110 -7.62 9.22 -1.96
CA LEU A 110 -7.88 10.25 -0.95
C LEU A 110 -6.90 11.43 -1.05
N ILE A 111 -5.63 11.17 -1.35
CA ILE A 111 -4.64 12.24 -1.56
C ILE A 111 -5.02 13.07 -2.79
N LEU A 112 -5.37 12.42 -3.90
CA LEU A 112 -5.80 13.10 -5.13
C LEU A 112 -7.06 13.93 -4.93
N GLU A 113 -8.05 13.40 -4.22
CA GLU A 113 -9.26 14.17 -3.88
C GLU A 113 -8.91 15.40 -3.03
N GLY A 114 -8.03 15.24 -2.04
CA GLY A 114 -7.54 16.38 -1.27
C GLY A 114 -6.80 17.42 -2.12
N ASP A 115 -6.06 17.01 -3.15
CA ASP A 115 -5.40 17.92 -4.09
C ASP A 115 -6.43 18.68 -4.94
N ARG A 116 -7.46 17.99 -5.43
CA ARG A 116 -8.60 18.61 -6.13
C ARG A 116 -9.30 19.66 -5.28
N LEU A 117 -9.60 19.35 -4.01
CA LEU A 117 -10.24 20.29 -3.09
C LEU A 117 -9.37 21.52 -2.85
N LYS A 118 -8.05 21.36 -2.72
CA LYS A 118 -7.13 22.51 -2.56
C LYS A 118 -7.18 23.43 -3.77
N LEU A 119 -7.21 22.89 -4.99
CA LEU A 119 -7.33 23.71 -6.21
C LEU A 119 -8.65 24.51 -6.23
N MET A 120 -9.77 23.87 -5.89
CA MET A 120 -11.08 24.55 -5.81
C MET A 120 -11.09 25.67 -4.75
N ALA A 121 -10.45 25.41 -3.60
CA ALA A 121 -10.33 26.39 -2.53
C ALA A 121 -9.44 27.57 -2.92
N GLU A 122 -8.33 27.32 -3.63
CA GLU A 122 -7.44 28.37 -4.15
C GLU A 122 -8.17 29.25 -5.18
N GLU A 123 -8.91 28.63 -6.11
CA GLU A 123 -9.73 29.37 -7.09
C GLU A 123 -10.78 30.25 -6.41
N TYR A 124 -11.48 29.72 -5.40
CA TYR A 124 -12.41 30.51 -4.60
C TYR A 124 -11.73 31.70 -3.92
N LEU A 125 -10.56 31.48 -3.28
CA LEU A 125 -9.83 32.52 -2.56
C LEU A 125 -9.24 33.62 -3.46
N ILE A 126 -8.99 33.32 -4.74
CA ILE A 126 -8.53 34.30 -5.74
C ILE A 126 -9.70 35.17 -6.21
N ASN A 127 -10.90 34.59 -6.32
CA ASN A 127 -12.09 35.25 -6.83
C ASN A 127 -12.98 35.89 -5.75
N SER A 128 -12.67 35.68 -4.46
CA SER A 128 -13.35 36.22 -3.28
C SER A 128 -12.69 37.48 -2.74
#